data_AF-A0A8I3WGE0-F1
#
_entry.id   AF-A0A8I3WGE0-F1
#
_cell.length_a   1.000
_cell.length_b   1.000
_cell.length_c   1.000
_cell.angle_alpha   90.00
_cell.angle_beta   90.00
_cell.angle_gamma   90.00
#
_symmetry.space_group_name_H-M   'P 1'
#
loop_
_entity.id
_entity.type
_entity.pdbx_description
1 polymer ?
#
loop_
_entity_poly.entity_id
_entity_poly.type
_entity_poly.pdbx_seq_one_letter_code
_entity_poly.pdbx_strand_id
1 'polypeptide(L)'
;MPKNKKRNTPHRGGSAGGGGGSGAAAATAATAGGQHRNVQPFSDEDASIETMSHCSGYSDPSSFAEDGPEVLDEEGTQEDLEYKLKGLIDLTLDKSAKTRQAALEGIKNALASKMLYEFILERRMTLTDSIERCLKKGKSDEQRAAAALASVLCIQLGPGIESEEILKTLGPILKKIICDGAASIQVRQTCATCFGVCSFIATDDITELYSTLECLENIFAKSYLKEKDTTVICSTPNTVLHISSLLAWTLLLTICPINEVKKKLEMHFHKLPSLLSCDDVNMRIAAGESLALLFELARGIESERDFPTETVKFGPERMYIDCWVKKHTYDTFKEILGSGMQYHLQSNEFLRNVFELGPPVMLDAATLKTMKISRFERHLYNSAAFKARTKARSKCRDKRADVGEFF
;
A
#
# COMPACT_ATOMS: atom_id res chain seq x y z
N MET A 1 40.77 -44.14 3.17
CA MET A 1 40.49 -45.21 2.19
C MET A 1 39.35 -46.09 2.72
N PRO A 2 38.51 -46.66 1.83
CA PRO A 2 37.07 -46.85 2.05
C PRO A 2 36.62 -48.32 1.94
N LYS A 3 35.27 -48.50 1.94
CA LYS A 3 34.43 -49.64 1.48
C LYS A 3 33.66 -50.27 2.66
N ASN A 4 32.33 -50.31 2.62
CA ASN A 4 31.64 -51.23 1.73
C ASN A 4 30.29 -50.76 1.19
N LYS A 5 30.07 -51.21 -0.05
CA LYS A 5 28.98 -50.98 -1.00
C LYS A 5 28.30 -52.33 -1.22
N LYS A 6 26.96 -52.38 -1.37
CA LYS A 6 26.21 -53.37 -2.19
C LYS A 6 24.81 -52.78 -2.41
N ARG A 7 24.42 -52.33 -3.62
CA ARG A 7 23.97 -53.07 -4.85
C ARG A 7 22.81 -54.03 -4.54
N ASN A 8 21.78 -54.22 -5.37
CA ASN A 8 21.15 -53.52 -6.51
C ASN A 8 19.97 -54.43 -6.97
N THR A 9 18.78 -53.87 -7.25
CA THR A 9 17.86 -54.16 -8.42
C THR A 9 17.28 -55.59 -8.65
N PRO A 10 16.35 -55.81 -9.63
CA PRO A 10 15.16 -55.07 -10.11
C PRO A 10 13.94 -55.98 -10.50
N HIS A 11 12.80 -55.40 -10.92
CA HIS A 11 11.90 -55.90 -12.00
C HIS A 11 10.86 -54.77 -12.29
N ARG A 12 10.74 -54.11 -13.47
CA ARG A 12 10.42 -54.51 -14.87
C ARG A 12 9.00 -55.10 -14.96
N GLY A 13 8.02 -54.66 -15.76
CA GLY A 13 7.75 -53.62 -16.78
C GLY A 13 6.20 -53.59 -16.91
N GLY A 14 5.48 -52.88 -17.78
CA GLY A 14 5.70 -52.03 -18.95
C GLY A 14 4.39 -52.04 -19.77
N SER A 15 4.03 -50.89 -20.39
CA SER A 15 3.20 -50.73 -21.62
C SER A 15 1.73 -51.22 -21.61
N ALA A 16 0.75 -50.73 -22.40
CA ALA A 16 0.57 -49.62 -23.36
C ALA A 16 -0.90 -49.67 -23.88
N GLY A 17 -1.37 -48.60 -24.55
CA GLY A 17 -2.50 -48.59 -25.51
C GLY A 17 -3.89 -48.33 -24.89
N GLY A 18 -4.64 -47.29 -25.25
CA GLY A 18 -5.30 -47.02 -26.56
C GLY A 18 -6.72 -47.62 -26.50
N GLY A 19 -7.84 -47.04 -26.93
CA GLY A 19 -8.26 -45.82 -27.61
C GLY A 19 -9.76 -45.99 -27.99
N GLY A 20 -10.49 -44.89 -28.25
CA GLY A 20 -11.55 -44.80 -29.27
C GLY A 20 -12.99 -45.33 -29.03
N GLY A 21 -13.96 -44.39 -29.05
CA GLY A 21 -15.30 -44.43 -29.70
C GLY A 21 -16.37 -45.42 -29.16
N SER A 22 -17.68 -45.30 -29.39
CA SER A 22 -18.61 -44.29 -29.92
C SER A 22 -20.03 -44.93 -29.99
N GLY A 23 -21.11 -44.17 -29.72
CA GLY A 23 -22.51 -44.44 -30.14
C GLY A 23 -23.33 -45.46 -29.33
N ALA A 24 -24.66 -45.45 -29.26
CA ALA A 24 -25.71 -44.58 -29.82
C ALA A 24 -27.09 -44.91 -29.17
N ALA A 25 -27.96 -43.88 -29.15
CA ALA A 25 -29.42 -43.84 -29.34
C ALA A 25 -30.41 -44.81 -28.64
N ALA A 26 -31.47 -44.23 -28.07
CA ALA A 26 -32.85 -44.72 -28.21
C ALA A 26 -33.85 -43.55 -28.14
N ALA A 27 -34.85 -43.59 -29.02
CA ALA A 27 -35.80 -42.53 -29.38
C ALA A 27 -37.18 -42.73 -28.72
N THR A 28 -38.06 -41.72 -28.85
CA THR A 28 -39.55 -41.73 -29.04
C THR A 28 -40.09 -40.36 -28.56
N ALA A 29 -41.16 -39.74 -29.08
CA ALA A 29 -41.97 -39.82 -30.30
C ALA A 29 -42.81 -38.51 -30.33
N ALA A 30 -43.26 -38.10 -31.52
CA ALA A 30 -44.00 -36.85 -31.76
C ALA A 30 -45.52 -36.98 -31.54
N THR A 31 -46.19 -35.86 -31.22
CA THR A 31 -47.60 -35.60 -31.55
C THR A 31 -47.81 -34.11 -31.86
N ALA A 32 -48.59 -33.86 -32.91
CA ALA A 32 -48.83 -32.57 -33.56
C ALA A 32 -50.11 -31.87 -33.08
N GLY A 33 -50.22 -30.55 -33.34
CA GLY A 33 -51.51 -29.90 -33.63
C GLY A 33 -51.72 -28.47 -33.08
N GLY A 34 -51.94 -27.50 -33.98
CA GLY A 34 -52.89 -26.39 -33.77
C GLY A 34 -52.35 -24.97 -33.53
N GLN A 35 -52.64 -24.07 -34.46
CA GLN A 35 -52.26 -22.65 -34.55
C GLN A 35 -52.90 -21.74 -33.47
N HIS A 36 -52.20 -20.67 -33.05
CA HIS A 36 -52.56 -19.27 -33.36
C HIS A 36 -51.58 -18.22 -32.79
N ARG A 37 -51.06 -17.40 -33.71
CA ARG A 37 -50.52 -16.02 -33.59
C ARG A 37 -49.31 -15.72 -32.66
N ASN A 38 -48.19 -15.62 -33.36
CA ASN A 38 -46.92 -15.00 -33.02
C ASN A 38 -47.01 -13.46 -33.11
N VAL A 39 -46.44 -12.73 -32.13
CA VAL A 39 -45.88 -11.38 -32.36
C VAL A 39 -44.44 -11.48 -31.86
N GLN A 40 -43.50 -11.51 -32.80
CA GLN A 40 -42.08 -11.65 -32.53
C GLN A 40 -41.48 -10.35 -31.95
N PRO A 41 -40.47 -10.48 -31.06
CA PRO A 41 -39.57 -9.42 -30.66
C PRO A 41 -38.51 -9.17 -31.75
N PHE A 42 -38.05 -7.93 -31.90
CA PHE A 42 -36.96 -7.60 -32.82
C PHE A 42 -35.62 -8.15 -32.29
N SER A 43 -34.97 -8.92 -33.17
CA SER A 43 -33.70 -9.63 -32.97
C SER A 43 -32.50 -8.70 -33.19
N ASP A 44 -31.48 -8.88 -32.35
CA ASP A 44 -30.08 -8.56 -32.61
C ASP A 44 -29.55 -9.48 -33.74
N GLU A 45 -28.75 -8.92 -34.66
CA GLU A 45 -27.60 -9.54 -35.34
C GLU A 45 -26.63 -8.39 -35.70
N ASP A 46 -25.56 -8.23 -34.95
CA ASP A 46 -24.21 -8.82 -35.09
C ASP A 46 -23.29 -8.02 -36.03
N ALA A 47 -22.25 -7.46 -35.42
CA ALA A 47 -21.05 -7.01 -36.09
C ALA A 47 -19.91 -7.08 -35.06
N SER A 48 -19.49 -8.31 -34.79
CA SER A 48 -18.19 -8.63 -34.21
C SER A 48 -17.06 -7.98 -35.03
N ILE A 49 -16.27 -7.12 -34.38
CA ILE A 49 -14.92 -6.78 -34.84
C ILE A 49 -13.98 -6.78 -33.64
N GLU A 50 -13.21 -7.86 -33.51
CA GLU A 50 -12.08 -7.96 -32.59
C GLU A 50 -10.87 -7.25 -33.20
N THR A 51 -10.32 -6.22 -32.54
CA THR A 51 -8.86 -6.02 -32.45
C THR A 51 -8.51 -5.11 -31.25
N MET A 52 -7.98 -5.75 -30.20
CA MET A 52 -7.02 -5.32 -29.16
C MET A 52 -6.93 -3.85 -28.67
N SER A 53 -7.11 -3.65 -27.35
CA SER A 53 -6.01 -3.38 -26.38
C SER A 53 -6.35 -2.34 -25.28
N HIS A 54 -6.39 -2.83 -24.05
CA HIS A 54 -6.23 -2.22 -22.71
C HIS A 54 -6.90 -0.88 -22.34
N CYS A 55 -7.95 -0.99 -21.52
CA CYS A 55 -8.07 -0.28 -20.24
C CYS A 55 -8.93 -1.16 -19.29
N SER A 56 -8.37 -1.49 -18.13
CA SER A 56 -8.91 -2.37 -17.10
C SER A 56 -10.35 -2.02 -16.73
N GLY A 57 -11.29 -2.85 -17.16
CA GLY A 57 -12.66 -2.83 -16.67
C GLY A 57 -12.65 -3.35 -15.24
N TYR A 58 -12.95 -2.48 -14.28
CA TYR A 58 -13.35 -2.90 -12.94
C TYR A 58 -14.66 -3.69 -13.06
N SER A 59 -14.54 -5.01 -13.10
CA SER A 59 -15.60 -5.96 -12.83
C SER A 59 -15.05 -6.96 -11.83
N ASP A 60 -15.31 -6.70 -10.56
CA ASP A 60 -15.16 -7.71 -9.51
C ASP A 60 -16.57 -8.23 -9.20
N PRO A 61 -16.83 -9.54 -9.24
CA PRO A 61 -18.06 -10.10 -8.71
C PRO A 61 -17.95 -10.02 -7.19
N SER A 62 -18.72 -9.11 -6.57
CA SER A 62 -18.88 -9.13 -5.11
C SER A 62 -19.46 -10.49 -4.71
N SER A 63 -18.65 -11.32 -4.06
CA SER A 63 -19.12 -12.52 -3.38
C SER A 63 -20.18 -12.10 -2.36
N PHE A 64 -21.36 -12.68 -2.52
CA PHE A 64 -22.47 -12.53 -1.61
C PHE A 64 -22.17 -13.40 -0.38
N ALA A 65 -21.79 -12.77 0.73
CA ALA A 65 -21.93 -13.36 2.05
C ALA A 65 -23.04 -12.58 2.76
N GLU A 66 -24.24 -13.14 2.68
CA GLU A 66 -25.42 -12.72 3.42
C GLU A 66 -25.36 -13.40 4.79
N ASP A 67 -24.74 -12.71 5.75
CA ASP A 67 -25.06 -12.71 7.18
C ASP A 67 -24.09 -11.77 7.89
N GLY A 68 -24.60 -10.68 8.46
CA GLY A 68 -23.81 -9.78 9.30
C GLY A 68 -23.87 -10.28 10.75
N PRO A 69 -22.77 -10.23 11.52
CA PRO A 69 -22.84 -10.59 12.93
C PRO A 69 -23.76 -9.62 13.67
N GLU A 70 -24.56 -10.18 14.58
CA GLU A 70 -25.32 -9.43 15.58
C GLU A 70 -24.38 -8.52 16.38
N VAL A 71 -24.84 -7.30 16.65
CA VAL A 71 -24.10 -6.20 17.33
C VAL A 71 -23.90 -6.45 18.84
N LEU A 72 -23.90 -7.71 19.28
CA LEU A 72 -23.92 -8.11 20.69
C LEU A 72 -22.56 -8.64 21.19
N ASP A 73 -21.51 -8.71 20.35
CA ASP A 73 -20.21 -9.33 20.69
C ASP A 73 -18.98 -8.42 20.38
N GLU A 74 -19.18 -7.14 20.03
CA GLU A 74 -18.05 -6.25 19.69
C GLU A 74 -17.17 -5.89 20.92
N GLU A 75 -17.76 -5.71 22.10
CA GLU A 75 -17.00 -5.43 23.33
C GLU A 75 -16.23 -6.67 23.82
N GLY A 76 -16.88 -7.85 23.84
CA GLY A 76 -16.22 -9.11 24.21
C GLY A 76 -15.06 -9.48 23.29
N THR A 77 -15.21 -9.25 21.98
CA THR A 77 -14.13 -9.47 21.00
C THR A 77 -12.98 -8.46 21.11
N GLN A 78 -13.22 -7.26 21.65
CA GLN A 78 -12.17 -6.28 21.92
C GLN A 78 -11.39 -6.63 23.20
N GLU A 79 -12.06 -6.97 24.30
CA GLU A 79 -11.40 -7.38 25.54
C GLU A 79 -10.52 -8.63 25.34
N ASP A 80 -11.01 -9.61 24.58
CA ASP A 80 -10.26 -10.80 24.20
C ASP A 80 -9.00 -10.47 23.38
N LEU A 81 -9.10 -9.48 22.50
CA LEU A 81 -7.97 -9.00 21.71
C LEU A 81 -6.93 -8.32 22.62
N GLU A 82 -7.36 -7.44 23.51
CA GLU A 82 -6.47 -6.77 24.45
C GLU A 82 -5.80 -7.76 25.41
N TYR A 83 -6.52 -8.79 25.86
CA TYR A 83 -5.94 -9.87 26.66
C TYR A 83 -4.84 -10.61 25.89
N LYS A 84 -5.08 -10.96 24.62
CA LYS A 84 -4.06 -11.56 23.74
C LYS A 84 -2.87 -10.63 23.55
N LEU A 85 -3.09 -9.32 23.40
CA LEU A 85 -2.03 -8.34 23.25
C LEU A 85 -1.17 -8.20 24.51
N LYS A 86 -1.77 -8.26 25.71
CA LYS A 86 -1.00 -8.31 26.97
C LYS A 86 -0.05 -9.50 26.98
N GLY A 87 -0.54 -10.68 26.60
CA GLY A 87 0.32 -11.87 26.47
C GLY A 87 1.44 -11.70 25.44
N LEU A 88 1.17 -11.04 24.30
CA LEU A 88 2.22 -10.75 23.31
C LEU A 88 3.25 -9.75 23.86
N ILE A 89 2.85 -8.75 24.64
CA ILE A 89 3.78 -7.82 25.29
C ILE A 89 4.74 -8.58 26.22
N ASP A 90 4.24 -9.52 27.02
CA ASP A 90 5.08 -10.36 27.88
C ASP A 90 6.07 -11.20 27.06
N LEU A 91 5.63 -11.74 25.92
CA LEU A 91 6.48 -12.52 25.01
C LEU A 91 7.58 -11.69 24.34
N THR A 92 7.52 -10.36 24.36
CA THR A 92 8.64 -9.52 23.91
C THR A 92 9.87 -9.63 24.83
N LEU A 93 9.73 -10.20 26.03
CA LEU A 93 10.81 -10.44 26.99
C LEU A 93 11.32 -11.90 26.94
N ASP A 94 10.76 -12.73 26.07
CA ASP A 94 11.10 -14.15 26.02
C ASP A 94 12.58 -14.41 25.69
N LYS A 95 13.13 -15.53 26.19
CA LYS A 95 14.52 -15.91 25.95
C LYS A 95 14.79 -16.18 24.45
N SER A 96 13.80 -16.68 23.71
CA SER A 96 13.90 -16.98 22.29
C SER A 96 13.70 -15.74 21.42
N ALA A 97 14.69 -15.42 20.59
CA ALA A 97 14.60 -14.32 19.63
C ALA A 97 13.45 -14.49 18.62
N LYS A 98 13.15 -15.73 18.23
CA LYS A 98 12.04 -16.02 17.30
C LYS A 98 10.68 -15.76 17.95
N THR A 99 10.56 -16.05 19.25
CA THR A 99 9.35 -15.77 20.02
C THR A 99 9.14 -14.27 20.17
N ARG A 100 10.19 -13.52 20.51
CA ARG A 100 10.14 -12.06 20.59
C ARG A 100 9.77 -11.42 19.25
N GLN A 101 10.37 -11.88 18.15
CA GLN A 101 10.02 -11.43 16.80
C GLN A 101 8.53 -11.65 16.50
N ALA A 102 8.03 -12.87 16.71
CA ALA A 102 6.62 -13.19 16.44
C ALA A 102 5.67 -12.35 17.33
N ALA A 103 6.07 -12.07 18.57
CA ALA A 103 5.32 -11.20 19.46
C ALA A 103 5.23 -9.76 18.93
N LEU A 104 6.35 -9.17 18.53
CA LEU A 104 6.41 -7.82 17.93
C LEU A 104 5.56 -7.74 16.66
N GLU A 105 5.66 -8.73 15.77
CA GLU A 105 4.85 -8.81 14.56
C GLU A 105 3.35 -8.96 14.87
N GLY A 106 3.00 -9.76 15.87
CA GLY A 106 1.62 -9.93 16.34
C GLY A 106 1.02 -8.62 16.85
N ILE A 107 1.76 -7.89 17.69
CA ILE A 107 1.34 -6.57 18.18
C ILE A 107 1.20 -5.62 16.99
N LYS A 108 2.22 -5.52 16.13
CA LYS A 108 2.21 -4.63 14.95
C LYS A 108 1.00 -4.89 14.06
N ASN A 109 0.67 -6.16 13.77
CA ASN A 109 -0.45 -6.52 12.90
C ASN A 109 -1.80 -6.18 13.54
N ALA A 110 -1.96 -6.39 14.84
CA ALA A 110 -3.17 -6.00 15.55
C ALA A 110 -3.37 -4.48 15.53
N LEU A 111 -2.30 -3.73 15.84
CA LEU A 111 -2.33 -2.27 15.81
C LEU A 111 -2.48 -1.72 14.38
N ALA A 112 -2.00 -2.40 13.35
CA ALA A 112 -2.23 -1.97 11.97
C ALA A 112 -3.68 -2.19 11.53
N SER A 113 -4.41 -3.10 12.18
CA SER A 113 -5.75 -3.52 11.77
C SER A 113 -6.88 -2.88 12.57
N LYS A 114 -6.61 -2.40 13.79
CA LYS A 114 -7.59 -1.79 14.70
C LYS A 114 -7.00 -0.60 15.45
N MET A 115 -7.86 0.36 15.78
CA MET A 115 -7.54 1.50 16.65
C MET A 115 -7.61 1.04 18.11
N LEU A 116 -6.49 1.15 18.83
CA LEU A 116 -6.30 0.66 20.19
C LEU A 116 -5.60 1.73 21.03
N TYR A 117 -6.07 2.98 20.91
CA TYR A 117 -5.41 4.16 21.48
C TYR A 117 -5.21 4.06 23.00
N GLU A 118 -6.29 3.83 23.77
CA GLU A 118 -6.23 3.70 25.23
C GLU A 118 -5.27 2.57 25.67
N PHE A 119 -5.37 1.41 25.02
CA PHE A 119 -4.50 0.27 25.29
C PHE A 119 -3.02 0.61 25.12
N ILE A 120 -2.68 1.34 24.05
CA ILE A 120 -1.32 1.81 23.77
C ILE A 120 -0.90 2.84 24.80
N LEU A 121 -1.76 3.83 25.10
CA LEU A 121 -1.46 4.94 26.01
C LEU A 121 -1.07 4.41 27.39
N GLU A 122 -1.83 3.47 27.94
CA GLU A 122 -1.55 2.82 29.23
C GLU A 122 -0.23 2.04 29.27
N ARG A 123 0.26 1.56 28.12
CA ARG A 123 1.41 0.64 28.01
C ARG A 123 2.57 1.21 27.21
N ARG A 124 2.51 2.51 26.90
CA ARG A 124 3.44 3.20 25.99
C ARG A 124 4.89 3.01 26.41
N MET A 125 5.19 3.19 27.69
CA MET A 125 6.54 3.02 28.23
C MET A 125 7.04 1.59 28.03
N THR A 126 6.25 0.58 28.41
CA THR A 126 6.61 -0.84 28.28
C THR A 126 6.80 -1.26 26.83
N LEU A 127 5.95 -0.79 25.92
CA LEU A 127 6.07 -1.03 24.49
C LEU A 127 7.35 -0.40 23.93
N THR A 128 7.62 0.85 24.31
CA THR A 128 8.82 1.59 23.88
C THR A 128 10.10 0.92 24.38
N ASP A 129 10.16 0.54 25.66
CA ASP A 129 11.29 -0.19 26.26
C ASP A 129 11.55 -1.53 25.56
N SER A 130 10.47 -2.21 25.17
CA SER A 130 10.55 -3.49 24.47
C SER A 130 11.09 -3.32 23.05
N ILE A 131 10.63 -2.30 22.34
CA ILE A 131 11.14 -1.94 21.02
C ILE A 131 12.60 -1.52 21.10
N GLU A 132 12.95 -0.63 22.03
CA GLU A 132 14.32 -0.15 22.25
C GLU A 132 15.27 -1.33 22.48
N ARG A 133 14.91 -2.26 23.37
CA ARG A 133 15.71 -3.45 23.66
C ARG A 133 15.91 -4.30 22.41
N CYS A 134 14.85 -4.54 21.64
CA CYS A 134 14.89 -5.35 20.43
C CYS A 134 15.71 -4.67 19.31
N LEU A 135 15.65 -3.34 19.18
CA LEU A 135 16.50 -2.59 18.26
C LEU A 135 17.98 -2.66 18.66
N LYS A 136 18.30 -2.51 19.96
CA LYS A 136 19.68 -2.51 20.46
C LYS A 136 20.35 -3.88 20.46
N LYS A 137 19.61 -4.94 20.78
CA LYS A 137 20.17 -6.27 21.07
C LYS A 137 19.59 -7.40 20.21
N GLY A 138 18.54 -7.14 19.43
CA GLY A 138 17.86 -8.15 18.62
C GLY A 138 18.62 -8.53 17.36
N LYS A 139 18.18 -9.63 16.74
CA LYS A 139 18.66 -10.05 15.41
C LYS A 139 17.92 -9.30 14.30
N SER A 140 18.39 -9.42 13.05
CA SER A 140 17.83 -8.69 11.90
C SER A 140 16.29 -8.72 11.81
N ASP A 141 15.67 -9.90 11.85
CA ASP A 141 14.21 -9.99 11.75
C ASP A 141 13.48 -9.35 12.94
N GLU A 142 14.03 -9.49 14.14
CA GLU A 142 13.51 -8.89 15.38
C GLU A 142 13.64 -7.36 15.36
N GLN A 143 14.77 -6.83 14.88
CA GLN A 143 14.99 -5.38 14.73
C GLN A 143 14.02 -4.78 13.71
N ARG A 144 13.76 -5.47 12.59
CA ARG A 144 12.76 -5.04 11.61
C ARG A 144 11.36 -5.01 12.21
N ALA A 145 10.96 -6.07 12.92
CA ALA A 145 9.66 -6.12 13.58
C ALA A 145 9.50 -4.99 14.61
N ALA A 146 10.54 -4.70 15.39
CA ALA A 146 10.56 -3.61 16.36
C ALA A 146 10.42 -2.23 15.71
N ALA A 147 11.17 -1.94 14.65
CA ALA A 147 11.07 -0.68 13.91
C ALA A 147 9.68 -0.51 13.24
N ALA A 148 9.14 -1.58 12.66
CA ALA A 148 7.80 -1.53 12.07
C ALA A 148 6.71 -1.31 13.14
N LEU A 149 6.84 -1.93 14.32
CA LEU A 149 5.94 -1.68 15.44
C LEU A 149 6.00 -0.21 15.92
N ALA A 150 7.20 0.36 16.03
CA ALA A 150 7.35 1.78 16.39
C ALA A 150 6.62 2.73 15.43
N SER A 151 6.66 2.43 14.13
CA SER A 151 5.96 3.21 13.11
C SER A 151 4.44 3.18 13.34
N VAL A 152 3.87 1.99 13.57
CA VAL A 152 2.43 1.83 13.82
C VAL A 152 2.01 2.47 15.15
N LEU A 153 2.85 2.41 16.18
CA LEU A 153 2.59 3.09 17.46
C LEU A 153 2.45 4.61 17.27
N CYS A 154 3.41 5.24 16.59
CA CYS A 154 3.32 6.68 16.32
C CYS A 154 2.11 7.01 15.44
N ILE A 155 1.77 6.19 14.44
CA ILE A 155 0.57 6.41 13.60
C ILE A 155 -0.72 6.41 14.42
N GLN A 156 -0.84 5.53 15.43
CA GLN A 156 -2.02 5.49 16.29
C GLN A 156 -2.06 6.61 17.32
N LEU A 157 -0.92 6.94 17.92
CA LEU A 157 -0.83 7.99 18.93
C LEU A 157 -0.99 9.39 18.32
N GLY A 158 -0.57 9.56 17.05
CA GLY A 158 -0.58 10.86 16.38
C GLY A 158 0.48 11.83 16.92
N PRO A 159 0.43 13.11 16.49
CA PRO A 159 1.31 14.15 17.02
C PRO A 159 0.97 14.44 18.48
N GLY A 160 2.01 14.57 19.31
CA GLY A 160 1.86 14.82 20.75
C GLY A 160 3.08 14.36 21.55
N ILE A 161 3.08 14.70 22.84
CA ILE A 161 4.16 14.40 23.79
C ILE A 161 4.45 12.89 23.81
N GLU A 162 3.41 12.08 23.67
CA GLU A 162 3.46 10.63 23.68
C GLU A 162 4.36 10.09 22.57
N SER A 163 4.16 10.55 21.34
CA SER A 163 4.94 10.17 20.17
C SER A 163 6.33 10.83 20.17
N GLU A 164 6.44 12.06 20.67
CA GLU A 164 7.72 12.75 20.82
C GLU A 164 8.67 11.97 21.73
N GLU A 165 8.20 11.48 22.87
CA GLU A 165 9.03 10.69 23.79
C GLU A 165 9.48 9.35 23.18
N ILE A 166 8.62 8.73 22.35
CA ILE A 166 9.00 7.54 21.56
C ILE A 166 10.13 7.91 20.60
N LEU A 167 10.01 9.02 19.87
CA LEU A 167 11.05 9.46 18.93
C LEU A 167 12.34 9.87 19.65
N LYS A 168 12.27 10.55 20.79
CA LYS A 168 13.43 10.92 21.62
C LYS A 168 14.19 9.67 22.09
N THR A 169 13.48 8.61 22.44
CA THR A 169 14.06 7.33 22.88
C THR A 169 14.63 6.52 21.71
N LEU A 170 13.87 6.36 20.63
CA LEU A 170 14.20 5.45 19.53
C LEU A 170 15.02 6.10 18.42
N GLY A 171 14.84 7.39 18.16
CA GLY A 171 15.47 8.15 17.08
C GLY A 171 17.00 8.02 17.02
N PRO A 172 17.74 8.22 18.14
CA PRO A 172 19.20 8.02 18.16
C PRO A 172 19.62 6.58 17.80
N ILE A 173 18.82 5.59 18.18
CA ILE A 173 19.07 4.17 17.89
C ILE A 173 18.83 3.89 16.41
N LEU A 174 17.72 4.37 15.86
CA LEU A 174 17.39 4.27 14.43
C LEU A 174 18.48 4.91 13.58
N LYS A 175 18.87 6.16 13.88
CA LYS A 175 19.95 6.88 13.21
C LYS A 175 21.26 6.09 13.23
N LYS A 176 21.62 5.52 14.38
CA LYS A 176 22.82 4.67 14.51
C LYS A 176 22.76 3.45 13.61
N ILE A 177 21.64 2.73 13.60
CA ILE A 177 21.47 1.52 12.77
C ILE A 177 21.50 1.87 11.28
N ILE A 178 20.78 2.91 10.85
CA ILE A 178 20.74 3.37 9.45
C ILE A 178 22.15 3.66 8.92
N CYS A 179 23.00 4.30 9.74
CA CYS A 179 24.36 4.66 9.39
C CYS A 179 25.39 3.53 9.56
N ASP A 180 25.04 2.43 10.22
CA ASP A 180 25.94 1.30 10.45
C ASP A 180 26.08 0.43 9.19
N GLY A 181 27.25 0.50 8.54
CA GLY A 181 27.56 -0.30 7.36
C GLY A 181 27.63 -1.82 7.63
N ALA A 182 27.77 -2.24 8.89
CA ALA A 182 27.78 -3.65 9.27
C ALA A 182 26.37 -4.21 9.52
N ALA A 183 25.37 -3.35 9.74
CA ALA A 183 23.99 -3.78 9.93
C ALA A 183 23.38 -4.32 8.63
N SER A 184 22.46 -5.28 8.75
CA SER A 184 21.74 -5.85 7.60
C SER A 184 21.00 -4.77 6.83
N ILE A 185 21.09 -4.81 5.50
CA ILE A 185 20.48 -3.82 4.60
C ILE A 185 18.97 -3.73 4.85
N GLN A 186 18.30 -4.87 5.08
CA GLN A 186 16.88 -4.93 5.37
C GLN A 186 16.52 -4.23 6.68
N VAL A 187 17.36 -4.35 7.72
CA VAL A 187 17.16 -3.62 8.99
C VAL A 187 17.31 -2.13 8.77
N ARG A 188 18.40 -1.72 8.10
CA ARG A 188 18.68 -0.31 7.81
C ARG A 188 17.55 0.33 7.01
N GLN A 189 17.00 -0.40 6.04
CA GLN A 189 15.87 0.02 5.23
C GLN A 189 14.62 0.24 6.09
N THR A 190 14.21 -0.75 6.90
CA THR A 190 13.04 -0.60 7.79
C THR A 190 13.24 0.50 8.83
N CYS A 191 14.46 0.65 9.36
CA CYS A 191 14.78 1.75 10.27
C CYS A 191 14.71 3.12 9.59
N ALA A 192 15.11 3.25 8.31
CA ALA A 192 15.01 4.50 7.57
C ALA A 192 13.54 4.92 7.37
N THR A 193 12.68 3.98 6.96
CA THR A 193 11.23 4.23 6.87
C THR A 193 10.65 4.59 8.22
N CYS A 194 10.97 3.83 9.28
CA CYS A 194 10.50 4.10 10.63
C CYS A 194 10.95 5.48 11.12
N PHE A 195 12.20 5.86 10.89
CA PHE A 195 12.72 7.14 11.33
C PHE A 195 12.02 8.30 10.62
N GLY A 196 11.83 8.21 9.29
CA GLY A 196 11.07 9.21 8.53
C GLY A 196 9.62 9.33 8.98
N VAL A 197 8.93 8.21 9.22
CA VAL A 197 7.52 8.21 9.64
C VAL A 197 7.37 8.76 11.06
N CYS A 198 8.18 8.29 12.00
CA CYS A 198 8.12 8.80 13.37
C CYS A 198 8.48 10.29 13.41
N SER A 199 9.46 10.75 12.63
CA SER A 199 9.78 12.18 12.53
C SER A 199 8.68 13.00 11.86
N PHE A 200 8.00 12.47 10.84
CA PHE A 200 6.85 13.16 10.23
C PHE A 200 5.72 13.40 11.25
N ILE A 201 5.51 12.44 12.16
CA ILE A 201 4.41 12.49 13.13
C ILE A 201 4.79 13.29 14.38
N ALA A 202 6.00 13.09 14.88
CA ALA A 202 6.37 13.40 16.26
C ALA A 202 7.44 14.49 16.39
N THR A 203 8.04 14.96 15.29
CA THR A 203 9.05 16.02 15.40
C THR A 203 8.38 17.38 15.51
N ASP A 204 8.55 18.03 16.66
CA ASP A 204 8.16 19.43 16.90
C ASP A 204 9.36 20.40 16.77
N ASP A 205 10.58 19.90 16.94
CA ASP A 205 11.80 20.71 16.81
C ASP A 205 12.35 20.70 15.37
N ILE A 206 12.43 21.88 14.76
CA ILE A 206 12.90 22.04 13.37
C ILE A 206 14.35 21.58 13.16
N THR A 207 15.21 21.67 14.18
CA THR A 207 16.60 21.23 14.11
C THR A 207 16.71 19.71 14.13
N GLU A 208 15.84 19.02 14.89
CA GLU A 208 15.73 17.56 14.86
C GLU A 208 15.21 17.06 13.51
N LEU A 209 14.25 17.79 12.92
CA LEU A 209 13.76 17.51 11.56
C LEU A 209 14.90 17.59 10.54
N TYR A 210 15.68 18.67 10.58
CA TYR A 210 16.82 18.87 9.67
C TYR A 210 17.92 17.82 9.87
N SER A 211 18.20 17.42 11.12
CA SER A 211 19.15 16.34 11.45
C SER A 211 18.70 14.99 10.89
N THR A 212 17.38 14.74 10.86
CA THR A 212 16.79 13.53 10.28
C THR A 212 16.87 13.56 8.75
N LEU A 213 16.51 14.68 8.13
CA LEU A 213 16.65 14.89 6.68
C LEU A 213 18.10 14.67 6.22
N GLU A 214 19.07 15.30 6.88
CA GLU A 214 20.48 15.16 6.55
C GLU A 214 20.95 13.70 6.70
N CYS A 215 20.48 12.99 7.73
CA CYS A 215 20.78 11.58 7.91
C CYS A 215 20.33 10.74 6.72
N LEU A 216 19.06 10.87 6.31
CA LEU A 216 18.49 10.11 5.18
C LEU A 216 19.12 10.52 3.85
N GLU A 217 19.38 11.81 3.68
CA GLU A 217 20.07 12.39 2.52
C GLU A 217 21.45 11.80 2.31
N ASN A 218 22.25 11.71 3.37
CA ASN A 218 23.57 11.11 3.32
C ASN A 218 23.56 9.61 2.95
N ILE A 219 22.42 8.92 3.11
CA ILE A 219 22.27 7.54 2.68
C ILE A 219 21.95 7.47 1.19
N PHE A 220 20.86 8.10 0.72
CA PHE A 220 20.48 7.95 -0.69
C PHE A 220 21.42 8.70 -1.64
N ALA A 221 22.09 9.77 -1.22
CA ALA A 221 23.03 10.50 -2.06
C ALA A 221 24.23 9.65 -2.50
N LYS A 222 24.50 8.51 -1.82
CA LYS A 222 25.50 7.52 -2.24
C LYS A 222 25.12 6.77 -3.52
N SER A 223 23.85 6.84 -3.93
CA SER A 223 23.36 6.28 -5.20
C SER A 223 23.67 7.15 -6.41
N TYR A 224 24.01 8.43 -6.21
CA TYR A 224 24.36 9.32 -7.30
C TYR A 224 25.66 8.91 -7.97
N LEU A 225 25.76 9.21 -9.27
CA LEU A 225 27.01 9.02 -10.02
C LEU A 225 28.12 9.84 -9.38
N LYS A 226 29.28 9.20 -9.20
CA LYS A 226 30.52 9.93 -8.96
C LYS A 226 30.96 10.51 -10.29
N GLU A 227 31.50 11.74 -10.29
CA GLU A 227 31.88 12.51 -11.49
C GLU A 227 32.82 11.81 -12.49
N LYS A 228 33.35 10.63 -12.15
CA LYS A 228 34.26 9.82 -12.97
C LYS A 228 33.66 8.52 -13.53
N ASP A 229 32.43 8.18 -13.16
CA ASP A 229 31.80 6.91 -13.54
C ASP A 229 30.74 7.06 -14.64
N THR A 230 30.49 5.92 -15.28
CA THR A 230 29.70 5.66 -16.49
C THR A 230 28.34 6.38 -16.54
N THR A 231 27.80 6.58 -17.75
CA THR A 231 26.51 7.25 -18.00
C THR A 231 25.27 6.52 -17.44
N VAL A 232 25.43 5.33 -16.85
CA VAL A 232 24.33 4.47 -16.38
C VAL A 232 24.52 4.13 -14.90
N ILE A 233 23.50 4.36 -14.09
CA ILE A 233 23.48 4.02 -12.66
C ILE A 233 23.06 2.56 -12.52
N CYS A 234 23.98 1.70 -12.10
CA CYS A 234 23.69 0.29 -11.85
C CYS A 234 23.20 0.07 -10.41
N SER A 235 22.26 -0.86 -10.28
CA SER A 235 21.72 -1.31 -9.01
C SER A 235 22.80 -2.02 -8.20
N THR A 236 22.71 -1.83 -6.88
CA THR A 236 23.62 -2.44 -5.91
C THR A 236 22.78 -3.14 -4.84
N PRO A 237 23.38 -3.99 -3.99
CA PRO A 237 22.68 -4.52 -2.83
C PRO A 237 22.07 -3.44 -1.92
N ASN A 238 22.61 -2.21 -1.94
CA ASN A 238 22.11 -1.07 -1.16
C ASN A 238 20.96 -0.31 -1.83
N THR A 239 20.59 -0.63 -3.08
CA THR A 239 19.56 0.12 -3.81
C THR A 239 18.24 0.21 -3.05
N VAL A 240 17.81 -0.87 -2.39
CA VAL A 240 16.59 -0.87 -1.57
C VAL A 240 16.65 0.08 -0.37
N LEU A 241 17.83 0.21 0.26
CA LEU A 241 18.05 1.17 1.34
C LEU A 241 18.05 2.61 0.81
N HIS A 242 18.67 2.85 -0.35
CA HIS A 242 18.65 4.16 -0.98
C HIS A 242 17.21 4.58 -1.34
N ILE A 243 16.40 3.67 -1.88
CA ILE A 243 14.97 3.91 -2.18
C ILE A 243 14.22 4.30 -0.92
N SER A 244 14.25 3.49 0.15
CA SER A 244 13.51 3.81 1.37
C SER A 244 14.01 5.09 2.04
N SER A 245 15.31 5.39 1.96
CA SER A 245 15.85 6.65 2.49
C SER A 245 15.38 7.86 1.66
N LEU A 246 15.31 7.74 0.34
CA LEU A 246 14.79 8.77 -0.56
C LEU A 246 13.30 9.02 -0.28
N LEU A 247 12.48 7.97 -0.22
CA LEU A 247 11.04 8.09 0.05
C LEU A 247 10.76 8.68 1.45
N ALA A 248 11.50 8.25 2.48
CA ALA A 248 11.40 8.80 3.83
C ALA A 248 11.83 10.28 3.87
N TRP A 249 12.91 10.64 3.17
CA TRP A 249 13.35 12.03 3.03
C TRP A 249 12.31 12.89 2.32
N THR A 250 11.72 12.38 1.23
CA THR A 250 10.64 13.04 0.48
C THR A 250 9.39 13.25 1.34
N LEU A 251 9.03 12.30 2.21
CA LEU A 251 7.95 12.48 3.17
C LEU A 251 8.22 13.66 4.10
N LEU A 252 9.42 13.74 4.67
CA LEU A 252 9.78 14.83 5.60
C LEU A 252 9.80 16.21 4.95
N LEU A 253 10.06 16.30 3.64
CA LEU A 253 9.97 17.56 2.92
C LEU A 253 8.55 18.13 2.90
N THR A 254 7.51 17.29 3.02
CA THR A 254 6.11 17.74 3.02
C THR A 254 5.74 18.58 4.25
N ILE A 255 6.52 18.46 5.33
CA ILE A 255 6.37 19.26 6.57
C ILE A 255 7.49 20.29 6.75
N CYS A 256 8.34 20.48 5.74
CA CYS A 256 9.42 21.46 5.79
C CYS A 256 8.95 22.87 5.40
N PRO A 257 9.56 23.91 5.97
CA PRO A 257 9.42 25.27 5.46
C PRO A 257 9.85 25.34 3.98
N ILE A 258 9.09 26.11 3.18
CA ILE A 258 9.32 26.23 1.73
C ILE A 258 10.74 26.67 1.37
N ASN A 259 11.39 27.47 2.22
CA ASN A 259 12.78 27.92 2.00
C ASN A 259 13.77 26.75 2.05
N GLU A 260 13.57 25.80 2.97
CA GLU A 260 14.42 24.60 3.02
C GLU A 260 14.12 23.68 1.84
N VAL A 261 12.86 23.54 1.43
CA VAL A 261 12.49 22.79 0.22
C VAL A 261 13.19 23.35 -1.02
N LYS A 262 13.15 24.67 -1.23
CA LYS A 262 13.81 25.33 -2.37
C LYS A 262 15.32 25.10 -2.36
N LYS A 263 15.95 25.23 -1.20
CA LYS A 263 17.38 24.92 -1.01
C LYS A 263 17.69 23.46 -1.33
N LYS A 264 16.89 22.50 -0.87
CA LYS A 264 17.06 21.08 -1.20
C LYS A 264 16.84 20.81 -2.69
N LEU A 265 15.87 21.46 -3.32
CA LEU A 265 15.67 21.37 -4.76
C LEU A 265 16.92 21.83 -5.50
N GLU A 266 17.47 23.01 -5.18
CA GLU A 266 18.70 23.53 -5.80
C GLU A 266 19.89 22.57 -5.62
N MET A 267 20.07 22.02 -4.41
CA MET A 267 21.16 21.08 -4.11
C MET A 267 21.08 19.78 -4.93
N HIS A 268 19.87 19.27 -5.17
CA HIS A 268 19.65 17.97 -5.80
C HIS A 268 19.26 18.06 -7.28
N PHE A 269 18.98 19.27 -7.80
CA PHE A 269 18.42 19.50 -9.13
C PHE A 269 19.18 18.79 -10.26
N HIS A 270 20.51 18.79 -10.23
CA HIS A 270 21.34 18.16 -11.26
C HIS A 270 21.65 16.68 -11.02
N LYS A 271 21.38 16.17 -9.82
CA LYS A 271 21.77 14.82 -9.39
C LYS A 271 20.58 13.87 -9.35
N LEU A 272 19.47 14.30 -8.76
CA LEU A 272 18.29 13.46 -8.60
C LEU A 272 17.71 12.95 -9.94
N PRO A 273 17.65 13.74 -11.03
CA PRO A 273 17.22 13.24 -12.34
C PRO A 273 18.09 12.11 -12.90
N SER A 274 19.37 12.00 -12.50
CA SER A 274 20.22 10.89 -12.96
C SER A 274 19.70 9.53 -12.49
N LEU A 275 18.98 9.46 -11.36
CA LEU A 275 18.38 8.24 -10.84
C LEU A 275 17.25 7.70 -11.72
N LEU A 276 16.66 8.53 -12.59
CA LEU A 276 15.66 8.10 -13.57
C LEU A 276 16.24 7.17 -14.64
N SER A 277 17.56 7.13 -14.78
CA SER A 277 18.28 6.23 -15.69
C SER A 277 18.85 5.01 -14.98
N CYS A 278 18.52 4.79 -13.70
CA CYS A 278 18.93 3.58 -12.97
C CYS A 278 18.32 2.32 -13.60
N ASP A 279 19.01 1.20 -13.60
CA ASP A 279 18.50 -0.11 -14.08
C ASP A 279 17.37 -0.67 -13.19
N ASP A 280 17.34 -0.33 -11.90
CA ASP A 280 16.29 -0.70 -10.95
C ASP A 280 15.00 0.12 -11.16
N VAL A 281 13.89 -0.58 -11.42
CA VAL A 281 12.59 0.05 -11.68
C VAL A 281 12.04 0.81 -10.48
N ASN A 282 12.23 0.30 -9.26
CA ASN A 282 11.72 0.92 -8.05
C ASN A 282 12.51 2.20 -7.72
N MET A 283 13.82 2.22 -8.01
CA MET A 283 14.61 3.44 -7.93
C MET A 283 14.13 4.51 -8.89
N ARG A 284 13.83 4.15 -10.15
CA ARG A 284 13.28 5.10 -11.13
C ARG A 284 11.93 5.66 -10.70
N ILE A 285 11.05 4.81 -10.17
CA ILE A 285 9.73 5.22 -9.64
C ILE A 285 9.92 6.20 -8.49
N ALA A 286 10.69 5.81 -7.46
CA ALA A 286 10.93 6.65 -6.29
C ALA A 286 11.55 8.00 -6.68
N ALA A 287 12.54 8.02 -7.57
CA ALA A 287 13.15 9.26 -8.05
C ALA A 287 12.15 10.16 -8.80
N GLY A 288 11.29 9.58 -9.64
CA GLY A 288 10.25 10.31 -10.37
C GLY A 288 9.21 10.94 -9.44
N GLU A 289 8.71 10.16 -8.47
CA GLU A 289 7.76 10.63 -7.47
C GLU A 289 8.37 11.72 -6.57
N SER A 290 9.61 11.51 -6.10
CA SER A 290 10.35 12.50 -5.31
C SER A 290 10.58 13.81 -6.06
N LEU A 291 10.92 13.75 -7.36
CA LEU A 291 11.07 14.95 -8.20
C LEU A 291 9.73 15.67 -8.37
N ALA A 292 8.68 14.95 -8.71
CA ALA A 292 7.36 15.53 -8.91
C ALA A 292 6.86 16.24 -7.64
N LEU A 293 7.03 15.61 -6.48
CA LEU A 293 6.69 16.18 -5.18
C LEU A 293 7.57 17.40 -4.84
N LEU A 294 8.88 17.34 -5.06
CA LEU A 294 9.79 18.48 -4.85
C LEU A 294 9.39 19.70 -5.67
N PHE A 295 9.08 19.51 -6.96
CA PHE A 295 8.61 20.60 -7.83
C PHE A 295 7.24 21.12 -7.41
N GLU A 296 6.33 20.25 -6.98
CA GLU A 296 5.03 20.66 -6.43
C GLU A 296 5.21 21.54 -5.18
N LEU A 297 6.01 21.11 -4.20
CA LEU A 297 6.29 21.88 -2.99
C LEU A 297 7.00 23.21 -3.29
N ALA A 298 7.96 23.23 -4.22
CA ALA A 298 8.72 24.44 -4.55
C ALA A 298 7.90 25.48 -5.34
N ARG A 299 6.95 25.04 -6.16
CA ARG A 299 5.98 25.91 -6.85
C ARG A 299 4.95 26.51 -5.89
N GLY A 300 4.66 25.82 -4.80
CA GLY A 300 3.70 26.25 -3.79
C GLY A 300 2.24 25.93 -4.17
N ILE A 301 1.35 26.13 -3.19
CA ILE A 301 -0.07 25.70 -3.24
C ILE A 301 -0.88 26.44 -4.32
N GLU A 302 -0.44 27.63 -4.74
CA GLU A 302 -1.17 28.51 -5.67
C GLU A 302 -1.03 28.13 -7.16
N SER A 303 -0.17 27.17 -7.49
CA SER A 303 0.01 26.70 -8.87
C SER A 303 -0.99 25.60 -9.23
N GLU A 304 -1.47 25.59 -10.48
CA GLU A 304 -2.30 24.48 -10.99
C GLU A 304 -1.53 23.16 -10.82
N ARG A 305 -2.15 22.21 -10.11
CA ARG A 305 -1.56 20.91 -9.81
C ARG A 305 -1.76 19.99 -11.01
N ASP A 306 -0.65 19.63 -11.65
CA ASP A 306 -0.61 18.62 -12.70
C ASP A 306 -0.61 17.19 -12.10
N PHE A 307 -1.70 16.81 -11.44
CA PHE A 307 -1.87 15.46 -10.89
C PHE A 307 -3.18 14.82 -11.40
N PRO A 308 -3.13 13.59 -11.97
CA PRO A 308 -4.35 12.89 -12.35
C PRO A 308 -5.10 12.43 -11.10
N THR A 309 -6.25 13.04 -10.80
CA THR A 309 -6.99 12.74 -9.57
C THR A 309 -7.33 11.25 -9.45
N GLU A 310 -6.87 10.63 -8.36
CA GLU A 310 -7.22 9.27 -7.97
C GLU A 310 -8.31 9.30 -6.88
N THR A 311 -9.10 8.24 -6.76
CA THR A 311 -10.14 8.13 -5.73
C THR A 311 -9.93 6.89 -4.87
N VAL A 312 -9.77 7.09 -3.56
CA VAL A 312 -9.74 6.02 -2.56
C VAL A 312 -11.09 5.96 -1.87
N LYS A 313 -11.75 4.79 -1.90
CA LYS A 313 -13.00 4.56 -1.17
C LYS A 313 -12.72 3.79 0.12
N PHE A 314 -13.34 4.19 1.22
CA PHE A 314 -13.22 3.53 2.52
C PHE A 314 -14.55 3.67 3.26
N GLY A 315 -15.18 2.54 3.58
CA GLY A 315 -16.54 2.54 4.11
C GLY A 315 -17.50 3.33 3.22
N PRO A 316 -18.29 4.27 3.77
CA PRO A 316 -19.20 5.13 3.00
C PRO A 316 -18.49 6.33 2.35
N GLU A 317 -17.26 6.62 2.75
CA GLU A 317 -16.52 7.83 2.39
C GLU A 317 -15.57 7.61 1.21
N ARG A 318 -15.12 8.74 0.64
CA ARG A 318 -14.15 8.77 -0.45
C ARG A 318 -13.18 9.93 -0.24
N MET A 319 -11.90 9.66 -0.45
CA MET A 319 -10.83 10.64 -0.49
C MET A 319 -10.34 10.77 -1.94
N TYR A 320 -10.12 12.01 -2.36
CA TYR A 320 -9.46 12.30 -3.62
C TYR A 320 -7.98 12.54 -3.37
N ILE A 321 -7.13 11.82 -4.09
CA ILE A 321 -5.71 12.12 -4.17
C ILE A 321 -5.52 12.99 -5.41
N ASP A 322 -5.27 14.26 -5.18
CA ASP A 322 -5.23 15.33 -6.18
C ASP A 322 -3.86 16.02 -6.24
N CYS A 323 -2.86 15.49 -5.54
CA CYS A 323 -1.50 16.01 -5.52
C CYS A 323 -0.48 14.96 -5.11
N TRP A 324 0.79 15.24 -5.42
CA TRP A 324 1.90 14.36 -5.09
C TRP A 324 2.14 14.25 -3.59
N VAL A 325 1.94 15.34 -2.83
CA VAL A 325 2.01 15.30 -1.36
C VAL A 325 1.03 14.28 -0.78
N LYS A 326 -0.26 14.32 -1.17
CA LYS A 326 -1.26 13.36 -0.70
C LYS A 326 -0.95 11.94 -1.17
N LYS A 327 -0.50 11.77 -2.42
CA LYS A 327 -0.15 10.45 -2.97
C LYS A 327 0.97 9.79 -2.16
N HIS A 328 2.07 10.51 -1.98
CA HIS A 328 3.26 10.02 -1.28
C HIS A 328 2.96 9.70 0.20
N THR A 329 2.24 10.59 0.87
CA THR A 329 1.81 10.38 2.26
C THR A 329 0.86 9.18 2.39
N TYR A 330 -0.10 9.03 1.47
CA TYR A 330 -1.01 7.88 1.43
C TYR A 330 -0.27 6.56 1.21
N ASP A 331 0.64 6.51 0.23
CA ASP A 331 1.40 5.29 -0.06
C ASP A 331 2.28 4.89 1.13
N THR A 332 2.91 5.86 1.79
CA THR A 332 3.74 5.61 2.97
C THR A 332 2.92 4.96 4.09
N PHE A 333 1.76 5.51 4.43
CA PHE A 333 0.90 4.92 5.47
C PHE A 333 0.28 3.59 5.03
N LYS A 334 -0.04 3.44 3.74
CA LYS A 334 -0.56 2.19 3.19
C LYS A 334 0.46 1.05 3.23
N GLU A 335 1.74 1.33 3.01
CA GLU A 335 2.81 0.34 3.12
C GLU A 335 2.92 -0.20 4.56
N ILE A 336 2.72 0.68 5.55
CA ILE A 336 2.86 0.34 6.97
C ILE A 336 1.62 -0.36 7.53
N LEU A 337 0.43 0.15 7.21
CA LEU A 337 -0.86 -0.35 7.74
C LEU A 337 -1.45 -1.48 6.89
N GLY A 338 -1.03 -1.62 5.64
CA GLY A 338 -1.54 -2.64 4.72
C GLY A 338 -3.05 -2.56 4.53
N SER A 339 -3.74 -3.69 4.75
CA SER A 339 -5.20 -3.77 4.65
C SER A 339 -5.93 -2.90 5.68
N GLY A 340 -5.30 -2.58 6.80
CA GLY A 340 -5.90 -1.76 7.84
C GLY A 340 -5.96 -0.27 7.50
N MET A 341 -5.28 0.19 6.44
CA MET A 341 -5.35 1.59 5.99
C MET A 341 -6.79 2.09 5.80
N GLN A 342 -7.70 1.24 5.28
CA GLN A 342 -9.10 1.60 5.11
C GLN A 342 -9.82 1.87 6.45
N TYR A 343 -9.48 1.11 7.50
CA TYR A 343 -10.04 1.30 8.82
C TYR A 343 -9.47 2.56 9.47
N HIS A 344 -8.15 2.76 9.39
CA HIS A 344 -7.52 3.96 9.94
C HIS A 344 -7.98 5.25 9.24
N LEU A 345 -8.28 5.25 7.94
CA LEU A 345 -8.90 6.42 7.28
C LEU A 345 -10.29 6.75 7.84
N GLN A 346 -11.04 5.76 8.34
CA GLN A 346 -12.36 5.97 8.94
C GLN A 346 -12.26 6.48 10.38
N SER A 347 -11.32 5.96 11.15
CA SER A 347 -11.34 6.10 12.62
C SER A 347 -10.13 6.81 13.22
N ASN A 348 -8.98 6.87 12.55
CA ASN A 348 -7.77 7.47 13.09
C ASN A 348 -7.79 8.99 12.90
N GLU A 349 -8.00 9.74 13.99
CA GLU A 349 -8.04 11.21 13.96
C GLU A 349 -6.78 11.83 13.32
N PHE A 350 -5.59 11.28 13.60
CA PHE A 350 -4.36 11.76 12.99
C PHE A 350 -4.39 11.64 11.46
N LEU A 351 -4.71 10.46 10.92
CA LEU A 351 -4.77 10.30 9.46
C LEU A 351 -5.89 11.13 8.84
N ARG A 352 -7.03 11.26 9.53
CA ARG A 352 -8.13 12.12 9.06
C ARG A 352 -7.72 13.59 9.00
N ASN A 353 -6.90 14.05 9.94
CA ASN A 353 -6.33 15.41 9.90
C ASN A 353 -5.32 15.56 8.75
N VAL A 354 -4.41 14.58 8.59
CA VAL A 354 -3.41 14.58 7.49
C VAL A 354 -4.07 14.67 6.11
N PHE A 355 -5.21 14.00 5.93
CA PHE A 355 -5.94 13.97 4.65
C PHE A 355 -7.15 14.91 4.61
N GLU A 356 -7.34 15.76 5.61
CA GLU A 356 -8.44 16.73 5.70
C GLU A 356 -9.84 16.11 5.53
N LEU A 357 -10.06 14.93 6.10
CA LEU A 357 -11.30 14.16 5.97
C LEU A 357 -12.41 14.60 6.95
N GLY A 358 -12.10 15.54 7.86
CA GLY A 358 -12.99 15.90 8.96
C GLY A 358 -13.07 14.83 10.06
N PRO A 359 -13.97 14.95 11.04
CA PRO A 359 -14.09 14.00 12.15
C PRO A 359 -14.55 12.60 11.69
N PRO A 360 -14.21 11.52 12.42
CA PRO A 360 -14.69 10.16 12.13
C PRO A 360 -16.21 10.11 11.99
N VAL A 361 -16.69 9.53 10.88
CA VAL A 361 -18.14 9.41 10.65
C VAL A 361 -18.64 8.15 11.38
N MET A 362 -19.27 8.36 12.54
CA MET A 362 -19.92 7.28 13.30
C MET A 362 -21.30 6.99 12.69
N LEU A 363 -21.39 6.03 11.78
CA LEU A 363 -22.67 5.56 11.24
C LEU A 363 -23.01 4.18 11.83
N ASP A 364 -24.22 4.04 12.36
CA ASP A 364 -24.73 2.74 12.77
C ASP A 364 -25.03 1.83 11.56
N ALA A 365 -25.14 0.54 11.80
CA ALA A 365 -25.41 -0.45 10.77
C ALA A 365 -26.76 -0.21 10.05
N ALA A 366 -27.73 0.41 10.71
CA ALA A 366 -29.01 0.76 10.12
C ALA A 366 -28.87 1.90 9.09
N THR A 367 -28.09 2.93 9.41
CA THR A 367 -27.82 4.08 8.54
C THR A 367 -26.95 3.69 7.35
N LEU A 368 -25.98 2.78 7.56
CA LEU A 368 -25.22 2.21 6.44
C LEU A 368 -26.10 1.40 5.48
N LYS A 369 -27.13 0.71 5.98
CA LYS A 369 -28.10 -0.01 5.14
C LYS A 369 -28.97 0.94 4.33
N THR A 370 -29.41 2.07 4.90
CA THR A 370 -30.25 3.05 4.18
C THR A 370 -29.47 3.85 3.15
N MET A 371 -28.15 4.04 3.34
CA MET A 371 -27.27 4.69 2.35
C MET A 371 -26.97 3.81 1.11
N LYS A 372 -27.32 2.52 1.12
CA LYS A 372 -27.11 1.64 -0.04
C LYS A 372 -28.08 2.00 -1.16
N ILE A 373 -27.55 2.56 -2.25
CA ILE A 373 -28.27 2.77 -3.50
C ILE A 373 -28.87 1.44 -3.97
N SER A 374 -30.16 1.43 -4.27
CA SER A 374 -30.87 0.22 -4.70
C SER A 374 -30.26 -0.35 -5.98
N ARG A 375 -30.44 -1.66 -6.21
CA ARG A 375 -29.96 -2.31 -7.44
C ARG A 375 -30.50 -1.62 -8.70
N PHE A 376 -31.75 -1.19 -8.65
CA PHE A 376 -32.42 -0.51 -9.76
C PHE A 376 -31.84 0.88 -10.02
N GLU A 377 -31.67 1.70 -8.99
CA GLU A 377 -31.06 3.04 -9.12
C GLU A 377 -29.62 2.95 -9.63
N ARG A 378 -28.84 1.98 -9.13
CA ARG A 378 -27.48 1.74 -9.61
C ARG A 378 -27.46 1.35 -11.09
N HIS A 379 -28.40 0.51 -11.53
CA HIS A 379 -28.54 0.14 -12.93
C HIS A 379 -28.89 1.36 -13.80
N LEU A 380 -29.85 2.19 -13.38
CA LEU A 380 -30.22 3.41 -14.08
C LEU A 380 -29.05 4.39 -14.19
N TYR A 381 -28.34 4.63 -13.08
CA TYR A 381 -27.17 5.51 -13.06
C TYR A 381 -26.07 5.02 -14.01
N ASN A 382 -25.75 3.72 -13.95
CA ASN A 382 -24.74 3.12 -14.82
C ASN A 382 -25.17 3.14 -16.30
N SER A 383 -26.45 2.92 -16.59
CA SER A 383 -27.01 3.00 -17.94
C SER A 383 -26.92 4.42 -18.50
N ALA A 384 -27.29 5.42 -17.71
CA ALA A 384 -27.16 6.84 -18.07
C ALA A 384 -25.70 7.23 -18.32
N ALA A 385 -24.79 6.84 -17.42
CA ALA A 385 -23.35 7.10 -17.57
C ALA A 385 -22.76 6.38 -18.79
N PHE A 386 -23.17 5.15 -19.08
CA PHE A 386 -22.78 4.42 -20.29
C PHE A 386 -23.25 5.13 -21.55
N LYS A 387 -24.53 5.53 -21.62
CA LYS A 387 -25.10 6.26 -22.76
C LYS A 387 -24.39 7.60 -22.99
N ALA A 388 -24.09 8.33 -21.91
CA ALA A 388 -23.34 9.59 -21.98
C ALA A 388 -21.92 9.37 -22.54
N ARG A 389 -21.19 8.36 -22.03
CA ARG A 389 -19.85 8.00 -22.55
C ARG A 389 -19.89 7.59 -24.01
N THR A 390 -20.87 6.79 -24.42
CA THR A 390 -21.04 6.36 -25.82
C THR A 390 -21.30 7.55 -26.74
N LYS A 391 -22.18 8.48 -26.35
CA LYS A 391 -22.47 9.70 -27.12
C LYS A 391 -21.29 10.67 -27.17
N ALA A 392 -20.50 10.76 -26.10
CA ALA A 392 -19.28 11.59 -26.10
C ALA A 392 -18.21 11.00 -27.02
N ARG A 393 -18.00 9.68 -26.97
CA ARG A 393 -17.00 8.99 -27.78
C ARG A 393 -17.36 8.91 -29.26
N SER A 394 -18.66 8.81 -29.61
CA SER A 394 -19.10 8.75 -31.01
C SER A 394 -18.64 9.98 -31.81
N LYS A 395 -18.60 11.17 -31.19
CA LYS A 395 -18.08 12.40 -31.82
C LYS A 395 -16.60 12.34 -32.21
N CYS A 396 -15.84 11.43 -31.60
CA CYS A 396 -14.41 11.27 -31.84
C CYS A 396 -14.07 9.97 -32.58
N ARG A 397 -15.05 9.11 -32.87
CA ARG A 397 -14.84 7.80 -33.54
C ARG A 397 -14.47 7.96 -35.02
N ASP A 398 -15.02 8.97 -35.69
CA ASP A 398 -14.84 9.16 -37.14
C ASP A 398 -13.49 9.80 -37.52
N LYS A 399 -12.67 10.19 -36.53
CA LYS A 399 -11.36 10.85 -36.76
C LYS A 399 -10.29 9.95 -37.42
N ARG A 400 -10.55 8.65 -37.54
CA ARG A 400 -9.68 7.67 -38.20
C ARG A 400 -10.35 6.99 -39.39
N ALA A 401 -11.57 7.40 -39.75
CA ALA A 401 -12.18 6.92 -40.98
C ALA A 401 -11.45 7.60 -42.14
N ASP A 402 -10.83 6.83 -43.03
CA ASP A 402 -10.41 7.32 -44.35
C ASP A 402 -11.68 7.74 -45.09
N VAL A 403 -12.06 9.00 -44.93
CA VAL A 403 -13.03 9.63 -45.81
C VAL A 403 -12.27 9.84 -47.11
N GLY A 404 -12.25 8.81 -47.95
CA GLY A 404 -11.72 8.92 -49.30
C GLY A 404 -12.40 10.11 -49.98
N GLU A 405 -11.61 11.12 -50.34
CA GLU A 405 -12.02 12.16 -51.27
C GLU A 405 -12.35 11.47 -52.59
N PHE A 406 -13.63 11.18 -52.80
CA PHE A 406 -14.15 10.91 -54.13
C PHE A 406 -14.53 12.27 -54.74
N PHE A 407 -13.77 12.60 -55.80
CA PHE A 407 -13.84 13.80 -56.64
C PHE A 407 -15.24 14.17 -57.14
#